data_AF-A0A6V7VSV4-F1
#
_entry.id   AF-A0A6V7VSV4-F1
#
_cell.length_a   1.000
_cell.length_b   1.000
_cell.length_c   1.000
_cell.angle_alpha   90.00
_cell.angle_beta   90.00
_cell.angle_gamma   90.00
#
_symmetry.space_group_name_H-M   'P 1'
#
loop_
_entity.id
_entity.type
_entity.pdbx_description
1 polymer ?
#
loop_
_entity_poly.entity_id
_entity_poly.type
_entity_poly.pdbx_seq_one_letter_code
_entity_poly.pdbx_strand_id
1 'polypeptide(L)'
;MLRYSVTHPNPHPQQFKLPASSTQSPPFPTDNFKKQQIQERIKRGVRIPPSGLFRIDSTCQCHDRDYPPWTGEIHGMSQALLSKSLQLRVFWWMVLVLCTCCGTATTVLVIIEYIRGPTASSTTIRLVPSLELPAITICPKVPDAFNFDALYRDMNEKIGGINTDVARDLVSYWIGGSGLENMDGLPEFNQTYMQMLGQLYDRWRRSIGTKQFFQEIQEKFGYKCTDLFVNCELGGKKHNCCDAIFRSRPVMRRGLCYQTKPQLNQAKII
;
A
#
# COMPACT_ATOMS: atom_id res chain seq x y z
N MET A 1 17.66 12.29 -7.28
CA MET A 1 18.15 11.39 -6.21
C MET A 1 18.48 12.22 -4.98
N LEU A 2 18.04 11.81 -3.79
CA LEU A 2 18.44 12.42 -2.51
C LEU A 2 19.74 11.74 -2.06
N ARG A 3 20.75 12.54 -1.73
CA ARG A 3 22.00 12.10 -1.08
C ARG A 3 22.16 12.87 0.21
N TYR A 4 22.59 12.19 1.27
CA TYR A 4 22.92 12.82 2.54
C TYR A 4 24.09 12.09 3.17
N SER A 5 24.85 12.81 4.00
CA SER A 5 25.96 12.25 4.77
C SER A 5 25.70 12.43 6.25
N VAL A 6 25.85 11.34 7.01
CA VAL A 6 25.64 11.30 8.45
C VAL A 6 27.00 11.20 9.13
N THR A 7 27.19 11.95 10.21
CA THR A 7 28.34 11.85 11.11
C THR A 7 28.25 10.53 11.88
N HIS A 8 29.28 9.69 11.78
CA HIS A 8 29.43 8.57 12.69
C HIS A 8 29.99 9.06 14.04
N PRO A 9 29.32 8.84 15.17
CA PRO A 9 29.98 8.98 16.46
C PRO A 9 31.15 7.99 16.54
N ASN A 10 32.26 8.45 17.12
CA ASN A 10 33.53 7.74 17.23
C ASN A 10 33.32 6.30 17.78
N PRO A 11 33.85 5.22 17.15
CA PRO A 11 33.42 3.86 17.42
C PRO A 11 34.35 3.12 18.39
N HIS A 12 33.81 2.57 19.48
CA HIS A 12 34.24 1.30 20.08
C HIS A 12 33.11 0.75 20.99
N PRO A 13 32.81 -0.56 21.05
CA PRO A 13 33.22 -1.67 20.19
C PRO A 13 32.05 -2.47 19.54
N GLN A 14 32.41 -3.13 18.43
CA GLN A 14 31.84 -4.36 17.84
C GLN A 14 30.40 -4.36 17.30
N GLN A 15 30.27 -4.32 15.97
CA GLN A 15 29.11 -4.87 15.28
C GLN A 15 29.50 -5.81 14.14
N PHE A 16 28.99 -7.02 14.28
CA PHE A 16 29.00 -8.15 13.36
C PHE A 16 28.19 -7.81 12.10
N LYS A 17 28.71 -8.16 10.91
CA LYS A 17 28.09 -7.87 9.61
C LYS A 17 27.93 -9.17 8.83
N LEU A 18 26.72 -9.46 8.35
CA LEU A 18 26.46 -10.52 7.37
C LEU A 18 25.81 -9.92 6.10
N PRO A 19 26.09 -10.47 4.91
CA PRO A 19 25.80 -9.83 3.63
C PRO A 19 24.40 -10.16 3.09
N ALA A 20 23.84 -9.22 2.32
CA ALA A 20 22.57 -9.38 1.62
C ALA A 20 22.74 -10.12 0.29
N SER A 21 21.83 -11.06 0.04
CA SER A 21 21.68 -11.81 -1.22
C SER A 21 20.93 -10.98 -2.27
N SER A 22 21.48 -10.94 -3.48
CA SER A 22 20.90 -10.34 -4.66
C SER A 22 20.13 -11.38 -5.47
N THR A 23 18.83 -11.15 -5.71
CA THR A 23 18.06 -11.94 -6.70
C THR A 23 17.53 -10.98 -7.76
N GLN A 24 18.06 -11.14 -8.98
CA GLN A 24 17.58 -10.50 -10.19
C GLN A 24 16.29 -11.18 -10.65
N SER A 25 15.30 -10.39 -11.08
CA SER A 25 14.11 -10.88 -11.78
C SER A 25 14.24 -10.68 -13.30
N PRO A 26 13.75 -11.63 -14.13
CA PRO A 26 13.84 -11.58 -15.58
C PRO A 26 12.76 -10.68 -16.22
N PRO A 27 12.92 -10.30 -17.50
CA PRO A 27 12.05 -9.33 -18.17
C PRO A 27 10.71 -9.93 -18.62
N PHE A 28 9.67 -9.09 -18.60
CA PHE A 28 8.34 -9.38 -19.14
C PHE A 28 8.29 -9.26 -20.68
N PRO A 29 7.49 -10.09 -21.38
CA PRO A 29 7.28 -9.98 -22.82
C PRO A 29 6.24 -8.91 -23.20
N THR A 30 6.45 -8.30 -24.36
CA THR A 30 5.68 -7.20 -24.95
C THR A 30 4.39 -7.63 -25.65
N ASP A 31 3.34 -6.85 -25.41
CA ASP A 31 2.04 -6.85 -26.11
C ASP A 31 2.16 -6.69 -27.63
N ASN A 32 1.76 -7.71 -28.39
CA ASN A 32 1.58 -7.59 -29.84
C ASN A 32 0.47 -8.49 -30.42
N PHE A 33 -0.61 -8.70 -29.66
CA PHE A 33 -1.70 -9.60 -30.09
C PHE A 33 -3.06 -8.95 -30.37
N LYS A 34 -3.18 -7.61 -30.21
CA LYS A 34 -4.49 -6.92 -30.30
C LYS A 34 -4.77 -6.19 -31.62
N LYS A 35 -3.86 -6.22 -32.61
CA LYS A 35 -4.04 -5.52 -33.90
C LYS A 35 -4.47 -6.41 -35.08
N GLN A 36 -4.51 -7.74 -34.91
CA GLN A 36 -4.86 -8.65 -36.03
C GLN A 36 -6.34 -9.09 -36.09
N GLN A 37 -7.17 -8.88 -35.06
CA GLN A 37 -8.56 -9.34 -35.08
C GLN A 37 -9.61 -8.33 -35.59
N ILE A 38 -9.22 -7.10 -35.91
CA ILE A 38 -10.16 -6.05 -36.36
C ILE A 38 -10.20 -5.91 -37.90
N GLN A 39 -9.20 -6.44 -38.63
CA GLN A 39 -9.16 -6.35 -40.10
C GLN A 39 -9.90 -7.45 -40.87
N GLU A 40 -10.36 -8.53 -40.22
CA GLU A 40 -11.00 -9.67 -40.87
C GLU A 40 -12.55 -9.56 -40.98
N ARG A 41 -13.19 -8.55 -40.35
CA ARG A 41 -14.67 -8.40 -40.37
C ARG A 41 -15.22 -7.49 -41.48
N ILE A 42 -14.39 -6.88 -42.33
CA ILE A 42 -14.85 -5.93 -43.37
C ILE A 42 -14.93 -6.59 -44.78
N LYS A 43 -14.51 -7.85 -44.96
CA LYS A 43 -14.46 -8.52 -46.28
C LYS A 43 -15.60 -9.49 -46.61
N ARG A 44 -16.65 -9.60 -45.80
CA ARG A 44 -17.83 -10.42 -46.15
C ARG A 44 -19.01 -9.55 -46.56
N GLY A 45 -18.87 -8.94 -47.74
CA GLY A 45 -19.99 -8.35 -48.47
C GLY A 45 -20.96 -9.44 -48.91
N VAL A 46 -22.17 -9.38 -48.35
CA VAL A 46 -23.32 -10.21 -48.73
C VAL A 46 -23.70 -9.88 -50.17
N ARG A 47 -23.59 -10.86 -51.06
CA ARG A 47 -23.94 -10.74 -52.48
C ARG A 47 -25.44 -11.02 -52.63
N ILE A 48 -26.23 -9.99 -52.92
CA ILE A 48 -27.66 -10.09 -53.26
C ILE A 48 -27.75 -10.51 -54.73
N PRO A 49 -28.49 -11.57 -55.09
CA PRO A 49 -28.70 -11.95 -56.50
C PRO A 49 -29.70 -10.98 -57.18
N PRO A 50 -29.56 -10.75 -58.49
CA PRO A 50 -30.35 -9.75 -59.20
C PRO A 50 -31.80 -10.20 -59.38
N SER A 51 -32.67 -9.21 -59.31
CA SER A 51 -34.09 -9.20 -59.61
C SER A 51 -34.42 -9.87 -60.95
N GLY A 52 -35.27 -10.90 -60.91
CA GLY A 52 -35.89 -11.49 -62.09
C GLY A 52 -36.82 -12.66 -61.77
N LEU A 53 -38.07 -12.54 -62.21
CA LEU A 53 -39.18 -13.53 -62.21
C LEU A 53 -39.94 -13.74 -60.88
N PHE A 54 -40.90 -12.84 -60.66
CA PHE A 54 -42.06 -13.08 -59.82
C PHE A 54 -43.02 -14.03 -60.57
N ARG A 55 -43.01 -15.31 -60.23
CA ARG A 55 -44.03 -16.28 -60.66
C ARG A 55 -45.09 -16.32 -59.57
N ILE A 56 -46.26 -15.74 -59.84
CA ILE A 56 -47.45 -15.94 -59.02
C ILE A 56 -47.96 -17.34 -59.35
N ASP A 57 -47.68 -18.30 -58.47
CA ASP A 57 -48.31 -19.62 -58.51
C ASP A 57 -48.95 -19.92 -57.15
N SER A 58 -50.25 -20.18 -57.21
CA SER A 58 -51.10 -20.85 -56.23
C SER A 58 -51.26 -20.22 -54.83
N THR A 59 -52.49 -19.78 -54.57
CA THR A 59 -53.19 -19.73 -53.28
C THR A 59 -52.58 -20.64 -52.20
N CYS A 60 -51.94 -20.04 -51.19
CA CYS A 60 -51.59 -20.76 -49.97
C CYS A 60 -52.88 -21.09 -49.20
N GLN A 61 -53.21 -22.38 -49.09
CA GLN A 61 -54.15 -22.86 -48.08
C GLN A 61 -53.49 -22.65 -46.71
N CYS A 62 -53.99 -21.68 -45.94
CA CYS A 62 -53.61 -21.51 -44.55
C CYS A 62 -54.05 -22.75 -43.77
N HIS A 63 -53.08 -23.49 -43.24
CA HIS A 63 -53.35 -24.59 -42.31
C HIS A 63 -54.04 -24.05 -41.05
N ASP A 64 -55.16 -24.67 -40.65
CA ASP A 64 -56.02 -24.45 -39.45
C ASP A 64 -55.31 -24.58 -38.07
N ARG A 65 -54.03 -24.22 -37.95
CA ARG A 65 -53.31 -24.23 -36.67
C ARG A 65 -52.55 -22.93 -36.51
N ASP A 66 -53.29 -21.90 -36.11
CA ASP A 66 -52.72 -20.64 -35.65
C ASP A 66 -52.01 -20.87 -34.32
N TYR A 67 -50.74 -21.25 -34.40
CA TYR A 67 -49.87 -21.21 -33.24
C TYR A 67 -49.63 -19.75 -32.84
N PRO A 68 -49.59 -19.46 -31.54
CA PRO A 68 -49.38 -18.10 -31.09
C PRO A 68 -47.99 -17.59 -31.52
N PRO A 69 -47.84 -16.27 -31.76
CA PRO A 69 -46.66 -15.68 -32.41
C PRO A 69 -45.34 -15.94 -31.65
N TRP A 70 -45.40 -16.15 -30.33
CA TRP A 70 -44.23 -16.48 -29.50
C TRP A 70 -43.55 -17.81 -29.88
N THR A 71 -44.23 -18.70 -30.62
CA THR A 71 -43.63 -19.96 -31.09
C THR A 71 -42.52 -19.76 -32.13
N GLY A 72 -42.47 -18.59 -32.78
CA GLY A 72 -41.38 -18.17 -33.65
C GLY A 72 -40.21 -17.50 -32.91
N GLU A 73 -40.44 -17.00 -31.70
CA GLU A 73 -39.43 -16.33 -30.87
C GLU A 73 -38.52 -17.34 -30.17
N ILE A 74 -39.10 -18.49 -29.79
CA ILE A 74 -38.35 -19.61 -29.20
C ILE A 74 -37.77 -20.48 -30.32
N HIS A 75 -36.47 -20.35 -30.53
CA HIS A 75 -35.72 -21.12 -31.51
C HIS A 75 -35.92 -22.63 -31.29
N GLY A 76 -36.43 -23.33 -32.31
CA GLY A 76 -36.71 -24.77 -32.25
C GLY A 76 -38.11 -25.16 -31.77
N MET A 77 -38.87 -24.24 -31.15
CA MET A 77 -40.25 -24.48 -30.70
C MET A 77 -41.20 -24.75 -31.88
N SER A 78 -41.07 -23.96 -32.94
CA SER A 78 -41.78 -24.17 -34.21
C SER A 78 -41.52 -25.57 -34.78
N GLN A 79 -40.29 -26.07 -34.73
CA GLN A 79 -39.93 -27.41 -35.25
C GLN A 79 -40.46 -28.55 -34.37
N ALA A 80 -40.52 -28.34 -33.05
CA ALA A 80 -41.12 -29.28 -32.11
C ALA A 80 -42.66 -29.37 -32.25
N LEU A 81 -43.33 -28.27 -32.61
CA LEU A 81 -44.79 -28.22 -32.75
C LEU A 81 -45.29 -28.60 -34.15
N LEU A 82 -44.60 -28.16 -35.21
CA LEU A 82 -45.04 -28.31 -36.61
C LEU A 82 -44.49 -29.57 -37.30
N SER A 83 -43.64 -30.36 -36.65
CA SER A 83 -43.12 -31.59 -37.26
C SER A 83 -44.24 -32.61 -37.52
N LYS A 84 -44.21 -33.25 -38.69
CA LYS A 84 -45.27 -34.17 -39.15
C LYS A 84 -45.18 -35.56 -38.52
N SER A 85 -43.98 -36.03 -38.20
CA SER A 85 -43.72 -37.34 -37.59
C SER A 85 -43.57 -37.24 -36.08
N LEU A 86 -44.14 -38.20 -35.35
CA LEU A 86 -44.03 -38.31 -33.88
C LEU A 86 -42.57 -38.47 -33.44
N GLN A 87 -41.74 -39.20 -34.19
CA GLN A 87 -40.32 -39.37 -33.89
C GLN A 87 -39.56 -38.03 -33.97
N LEU A 88 -39.88 -37.21 -34.97
CA LEU A 88 -39.25 -35.91 -35.15
C LEU A 88 -39.68 -34.91 -34.06
N ARG A 89 -40.93 -34.99 -33.61
CA ARG A 89 -41.41 -34.21 -32.44
C ARG A 89 -40.63 -34.54 -31.18
N VAL A 90 -40.51 -35.83 -30.85
CA VAL A 90 -39.79 -36.29 -29.66
C VAL A 90 -38.33 -35.87 -29.71
N PHE A 91 -37.69 -35.98 -30.88
CA PHE A 91 -36.32 -35.50 -31.08
C PHE A 91 -36.17 -33.99 -30.78
N TRP A 92 -37.03 -33.14 -31.35
CA TRP A 92 -36.95 -31.69 -31.12
C TRP A 92 -37.25 -31.31 -29.68
N TRP A 93 -38.19 -32.00 -29.01
CA TRP A 93 -38.44 -31.81 -27.59
C TRP A 93 -37.23 -32.18 -26.72
N MET A 94 -36.55 -33.29 -27.03
CA MET A 94 -35.32 -33.68 -26.35
C MET A 94 -34.22 -32.62 -26.50
N VAL A 95 -34.04 -32.08 -27.72
CA VAL A 95 -33.05 -31.02 -27.99
C VAL A 95 -33.40 -29.74 -27.22
N LEU A 96 -34.66 -29.32 -27.21
CA LEU A 96 -35.10 -28.12 -26.49
C LEU A 96 -34.88 -28.25 -24.98
N VAL A 97 -35.21 -29.41 -24.39
CA VAL A 97 -34.99 -29.68 -22.97
C VAL A 97 -33.50 -29.65 -22.66
N LEU A 98 -32.67 -30.33 -23.46
CA LEU A 98 -31.22 -30.37 -23.26
C LEU A 98 -30.60 -28.96 -23.32
N CYS A 99 -30.95 -28.17 -24.34
CA CYS A 99 -30.47 -26.80 -24.50
C CYS A 99 -30.90 -25.90 -23.32
N THR A 100 -32.13 -26.06 -22.83
CA THR A 100 -32.65 -25.30 -21.68
C THR A 100 -31.90 -25.65 -20.39
N CYS A 101 -31.66 -26.94 -20.15
CA CYS A 101 -30.86 -27.40 -19.00
C CYS A 101 -29.42 -26.86 -19.05
N CYS A 102 -28.74 -26.97 -20.20
CA CYS A 102 -27.39 -26.43 -20.39
C CYS A 102 -27.36 -24.91 -20.18
N GLY A 103 -28.30 -24.18 -20.78
CA GLY A 103 -28.38 -22.72 -20.64
C GLY A 103 -28.62 -22.26 -19.20
N THR A 104 -29.47 -22.99 -18.47
CA THR A 104 -29.74 -22.70 -17.04
C THR A 104 -28.50 -22.96 -16.20
N ALA A 105 -27.82 -24.09 -16.40
CA ALA A 105 -26.59 -24.43 -15.69
C ALA A 105 -25.49 -23.39 -15.92
N THR A 106 -25.25 -22.97 -17.17
CA THR A 106 -24.26 -21.92 -17.47
C THR A 106 -24.63 -20.58 -16.85
N THR A 107 -25.91 -20.22 -16.86
CA THR A 107 -26.40 -18.96 -16.26
C THR A 107 -26.18 -18.97 -14.75
N VAL A 108 -26.50 -20.07 -14.07
CA VAL A 108 -26.26 -20.24 -12.62
C VAL A 108 -24.76 -20.17 -12.31
N LEU A 109 -23.89 -20.79 -13.11
CA LEU A 109 -22.45 -20.73 -12.92
C LEU A 109 -21.91 -19.29 -13.04
N VAL A 110 -22.34 -18.54 -14.05
CA VAL A 110 -21.96 -17.13 -14.22
C VAL A 110 -22.49 -16.26 -13.07
N ILE A 111 -23.72 -16.50 -12.59
CA ILE A 111 -24.27 -15.79 -11.44
C ILE A 111 -23.45 -16.08 -10.18
N ILE A 112 -23.08 -17.34 -9.95
CA ILE A 112 -22.23 -17.72 -8.82
C ILE A 112 -20.86 -17.06 -8.92
N GLU A 113 -20.25 -17.04 -10.11
CA GLU A 113 -18.97 -16.36 -10.34
C GLU A 113 -19.08 -14.85 -10.10
N TYR A 114 -20.16 -14.22 -10.58
CA TYR A 114 -20.45 -12.82 -10.34
C TYR A 114 -20.61 -12.49 -8.85
N ILE A 115 -21.40 -13.30 -8.11
CA ILE A 115 -21.62 -13.13 -6.67
C ILE A 115 -20.32 -13.35 -5.88
N ARG A 116 -19.46 -14.28 -6.31
CA ARG A 116 -18.14 -14.51 -5.70
C ARG A 116 -17.19 -13.34 -5.88
N GLY A 117 -17.45 -12.45 -6.85
CA GLY A 117 -16.71 -11.21 -7.05
C GLY A 117 -15.20 -11.39 -7.21
N PRO A 118 -14.71 -12.30 -8.08
CA PRO A 118 -13.28 -12.45 -8.32
C PRO A 118 -12.70 -11.12 -8.82
N THR A 119 -11.57 -10.71 -8.26
CA THR A 119 -10.87 -9.50 -8.68
C THR A 119 -9.63 -9.88 -9.48
N ALA A 120 -9.45 -9.24 -10.63
CA ALA A 120 -8.23 -9.33 -11.43
C ALA A 120 -7.43 -8.04 -11.23
N SER A 121 -6.15 -8.17 -10.86
CA SER A 121 -5.25 -7.03 -10.73
C SER A 121 -4.37 -6.90 -11.98
N SER A 122 -4.34 -5.70 -12.58
CA SER A 122 -3.43 -5.37 -13.69
C SER A 122 -2.37 -4.40 -13.19
N THR A 123 -1.10 -4.81 -13.24
CA THR A 123 0.04 -3.98 -12.84
C THR A 123 0.67 -3.32 -14.08
N THR A 124 0.71 -1.98 -14.11
CA THR A 124 1.39 -1.23 -15.18
C THR A 124 2.37 -0.23 -14.57
N ILE A 125 3.62 -0.24 -15.02
CA ILE A 125 4.64 0.73 -14.60
C ILE A 125 4.58 1.92 -15.56
N ARG A 126 4.29 3.11 -15.04
CA ARG A 126 4.29 4.37 -15.81
C ARG A 126 5.45 5.25 -15.38
N LEU A 127 6.24 5.72 -16.35
CA LEU A 127 7.29 6.70 -16.10
C LEU A 127 6.67 8.10 -16.10
N VAL A 128 6.89 8.84 -15.02
CA VAL A 128 6.40 10.22 -14.84
C VAL A 128 7.59 11.19 -14.76
N PRO A 129 7.43 12.46 -15.21
CA PRO A 129 8.54 13.43 -15.24
C PRO A 129 8.99 13.88 -13.86
N SER A 130 8.08 13.92 -12.89
CA SER A 130 8.37 14.19 -11.48
C SER A 130 7.53 13.28 -10.60
N LEU A 131 8.09 12.90 -9.46
CA LEU A 131 7.40 12.14 -8.43
C LEU A 131 7.72 12.74 -7.07
N GLU A 132 6.74 12.78 -6.18
CA GLU A 132 6.98 13.16 -4.80
C GLU A 132 7.91 12.14 -4.15
N LEU A 133 8.92 12.64 -3.45
CA LEU A 133 9.86 11.84 -2.68
C LEU A 133 9.07 11.12 -1.57
N PRO A 134 9.24 9.80 -1.40
CA PRO A 134 8.63 9.12 -0.27
C PRO A 134 9.14 9.71 1.05
N ALA A 135 8.32 9.59 2.09
CA ALA A 135 8.69 10.05 3.41
C ALA A 135 9.83 9.17 3.98
N ILE A 136 11.06 9.69 3.96
CA ILE A 136 12.24 9.02 4.52
C ILE A 136 12.42 9.53 5.94
N THR A 137 12.39 8.62 6.92
CA THR A 137 12.63 8.93 8.34
C THR A 137 13.96 8.33 8.78
N ILE A 138 14.83 9.16 9.33
CA ILE A 138 16.15 8.79 9.83
C ILE A 138 16.17 9.02 11.33
N CYS A 139 16.50 7.97 12.08
CA CYS A 139 16.56 7.99 13.53
C CYS A 139 18.01 7.73 13.99
N PRO A 140 18.47 8.40 15.05
CA PRO A 140 19.67 7.97 15.77
C PRO A 140 19.53 6.52 16.22
N LYS A 141 20.64 5.78 16.19
CA LYS A 141 20.66 4.39 16.68
C LYS A 141 20.43 4.32 18.19
N VAL A 142 20.96 5.32 18.91
CA VAL A 142 20.94 5.45 20.37
C VAL A 142 20.02 6.63 20.68
N PRO A 143 18.72 6.41 20.93
CA PRO A 143 17.73 7.49 21.10
C PRO A 143 17.79 8.19 22.47
N ASP A 144 18.59 7.63 23.36
CA ASP A 144 18.85 7.99 24.75
C ASP A 144 20.18 8.72 24.95
N ALA A 145 20.89 9.07 23.87
CA ALA A 145 22.10 9.87 23.97
C ALA A 145 21.73 11.35 24.11
N PHE A 146 21.91 11.85 25.33
CA PHE A 146 21.74 13.25 25.72
C PHE A 146 23.08 13.87 26.11
N ASN A 147 23.17 15.20 26.05
CA ASN A 147 24.20 15.93 26.77
C ASN A 147 23.91 15.86 28.28
N PHE A 148 24.44 14.81 28.92
CA PHE A 148 24.15 14.50 30.32
C PHE A 148 24.60 15.62 31.27
N ASP A 149 25.74 16.28 31.01
CA ASP A 149 26.24 17.36 31.89
C ASP A 149 25.27 18.56 31.91
N ALA A 150 24.76 18.95 30.73
CA ALA A 150 23.79 20.01 30.62
C ALA A 150 22.43 19.61 31.23
N LEU A 151 22.02 18.36 31.02
CA LEU A 151 20.78 17.80 31.57
C LEU A 151 20.82 17.71 33.10
N TYR A 152 21.95 17.29 33.66
CA TYR A 152 22.21 17.24 35.10
C TYR A 152 22.11 18.62 35.74
N ARG A 153 22.68 19.65 35.11
CA ARG A 153 22.57 21.02 35.59
C ARG A 153 21.11 21.51 35.62
N ASP A 154 20.31 21.20 34.59
CA ASP A 154 18.87 21.52 34.56
C ASP A 154 18.10 20.77 35.66
N MET A 155 18.38 19.47 35.86
CA MET A 155 17.78 18.69 36.94
C MET A 155 18.12 19.27 38.32
N ASN A 156 19.39 19.61 38.56
CA ASN A 156 19.84 20.12 39.84
C ASN A 156 19.28 21.52 40.13
N GLU A 157 19.09 22.37 39.12
CA GLU A 157 18.42 23.66 39.26
C GLU A 157 16.93 23.50 39.61
N LYS A 158 16.27 22.48 39.06
CA LYS A 158 14.82 22.29 39.24
C LYS A 158 14.43 21.51 40.49
N ILE A 159 15.21 20.48 40.83
CA ILE A 159 14.91 19.52 41.89
C ILE A 159 15.74 19.85 43.14
N GLY A 160 17.01 20.23 42.96
CA GLY A 160 17.98 20.46 44.03
C GLY A 160 18.44 19.18 44.74
N GLY A 161 19.72 19.11 45.10
CA GLY A 161 20.24 18.14 46.07
C GLY A 161 20.27 16.68 45.61
N ILE A 162 20.28 16.43 44.30
CA ILE A 162 20.47 15.09 43.74
C ILE A 162 21.94 14.86 43.38
N ASN A 163 22.43 13.64 43.56
CA ASN A 163 23.76 13.25 43.08
C ASN A 163 23.69 12.84 41.59
N THR A 164 24.85 12.65 40.97
CA THR A 164 24.96 12.27 39.56
C THR A 164 24.36 10.89 39.27
N ASP A 165 24.44 9.96 40.21
CA ASP A 165 23.95 8.58 40.03
C ASP A 165 22.42 8.53 40.04
N VAL A 166 21.77 9.17 41.03
CA VAL A 166 20.31 9.32 41.08
C VAL A 166 19.81 10.10 39.85
N ALA A 167 20.57 11.08 39.36
CA ALA A 167 20.22 11.78 38.14
C ALA A 167 20.28 10.88 36.89
N ARG A 168 21.24 9.95 36.80
CA ARG A 168 21.28 8.94 35.73
C ARG A 168 20.09 7.99 35.82
N ASP A 169 19.79 7.51 37.04
CA ASP A 169 18.67 6.61 37.27
C ASP A 169 17.32 7.29 36.98
N LEU A 170 17.20 8.58 37.30
CA LEU A 170 16.02 9.39 36.98
C LEU A 170 15.84 9.56 35.46
N VAL A 171 16.93 9.74 34.72
CA VAL A 171 16.91 9.80 33.26
C VAL A 171 16.50 8.44 32.68
N SER A 172 17.09 7.33 33.15
CA SER A 172 16.69 5.98 32.76
C SER A 172 15.21 5.71 33.05
N TYR A 173 14.72 6.11 34.23
CA TYR A 173 13.32 5.98 34.63
C TYR A 173 12.40 6.75 33.68
N TRP A 174 12.72 8.00 33.36
CA TRP A 174 11.95 8.81 32.44
C TRP A 174 11.95 8.25 31.01
N ILE A 175 13.11 7.83 30.50
CA ILE A 175 13.29 7.27 29.16
C ILE A 175 12.53 5.95 29.01
N GLY A 176 12.67 5.05 29.99
CA GLY A 176 11.93 3.78 30.03
C GLY A 176 10.43 3.98 30.17
N GLY A 177 9.99 4.90 31.02
CA GLY A 177 8.58 5.30 31.12
C GLY A 177 8.02 5.92 29.84
N SER A 178 8.89 6.49 29.00
CA SER A 178 8.54 7.03 27.68
C SER A 178 8.54 5.96 26.56
N GLY A 179 8.88 4.71 26.88
CA GLY A 179 8.86 3.58 25.94
C GLY A 179 10.03 3.55 24.96
N LEU A 180 11.18 4.14 25.32
CA LEU A 180 12.41 4.04 24.53
C LEU A 180 13.16 2.72 24.83
N GLU A 181 13.93 2.26 23.83
CA GLU A 181 14.74 1.04 23.93
C GLU A 181 16.02 1.26 24.75
N ASN A 182 16.69 0.16 25.12
CA ASN A 182 17.98 0.09 25.83
C ASN A 182 17.95 0.41 27.34
N MET A 183 16.84 0.13 28.02
CA MET A 183 16.71 0.36 29.47
C MET A 183 16.80 -0.94 30.29
N ASP A 184 17.85 -1.73 30.04
CA ASP A 184 18.00 -3.07 30.61
C ASP A 184 18.23 -3.07 32.13
N GLY A 185 18.64 -1.93 32.71
CA GLY A 185 18.88 -1.78 34.16
C GLY A 185 17.65 -1.42 35.00
N LEU A 186 16.54 -1.00 34.40
CA LEU A 186 15.33 -0.64 35.15
C LEU A 186 14.69 -1.77 35.97
N PRO A 187 14.69 -3.04 35.49
CA PRO A 187 14.17 -4.17 36.27
C PRO A 187 14.91 -4.42 37.58
N GLU A 188 16.14 -3.93 37.74
CA GLU A 188 16.95 -4.10 38.95
C GLU A 188 16.51 -3.16 40.09
N PHE A 189 15.71 -2.13 39.77
CA PHE A 189 15.27 -1.15 40.76
C PHE A 189 14.15 -1.72 41.63
N ASN A 190 14.31 -1.59 42.95
CA ASN A 190 13.25 -1.97 43.88
C ASN A 190 12.06 -0.98 43.81
N GLN A 191 10.89 -1.43 44.26
CA GLN A 191 9.65 -0.66 44.15
C GLN A 191 9.69 0.68 44.89
N THR A 192 10.32 0.73 46.07
CA THR A 192 10.44 1.97 46.86
C THR A 192 11.32 3.00 46.14
N TYR A 193 12.40 2.55 45.51
CA TYR A 193 13.28 3.39 44.72
C TYR A 193 12.57 3.92 43.47
N MET A 194 11.80 3.06 42.77
CA MET A 194 10.95 3.49 41.65
C MET A 194 9.94 4.56 42.04
N GLN A 195 9.32 4.45 43.22
CA GLN A 195 8.40 5.48 43.74
C GLN A 195 9.12 6.80 44.03
N MET A 196 10.33 6.74 44.61
CA MET A 196 11.17 7.92 44.83
C MET A 196 11.54 8.60 43.50
N LEU A 197 11.97 7.84 42.49
CA LEU A 197 12.26 8.36 41.14
C LEU A 197 11.01 8.98 40.51
N GLY A 198 9.83 8.39 40.70
CA GLY A 198 8.55 8.95 40.27
C GLY A 198 8.29 10.35 40.86
N GLN A 199 8.52 10.53 42.17
CA GLN A 199 8.36 11.83 42.83
C GLN A 199 9.40 12.87 42.37
N LEU A 200 10.63 12.43 42.07
CA LEU A 200 11.66 13.31 41.51
C LEU A 200 11.32 13.72 40.07
N TYR A 201 10.81 12.78 39.28
CA TYR A 201 10.35 13.02 37.91
C TYR A 201 9.19 14.01 37.88
N ASP A 202 8.21 13.87 38.78
CA ASP A 202 7.09 14.80 38.90
C ASP A 202 7.53 16.22 39.28
N ARG A 203 8.54 16.34 40.15
CA ARG A 203 9.17 17.64 40.46
C ARG A 203 9.92 18.21 39.27
N TRP A 204 10.68 17.37 38.56
CA TRP A 204 11.47 17.79 37.41
C TRP A 204 10.60 18.35 36.28
N ARG A 205 9.48 17.68 35.97
CA ARG A 205 8.56 18.10 34.91
C ARG A 205 7.70 19.32 35.26
N ARG A 206 7.69 19.78 36.52
CA ARG A 206 6.96 20.99 36.98
C ARG A 206 5.55 21.09 36.37
N SER A 207 4.74 20.04 36.57
CA SER A 207 3.36 19.89 36.10
C SER A 207 3.12 19.82 34.58
N ILE A 208 4.14 19.86 33.72
CA ILE A 208 3.94 19.66 32.27
C ILE A 208 3.67 18.18 31.96
N GLY A 209 2.93 17.92 30.88
CA GLY A 209 2.58 16.56 30.46
C GLY A 209 3.79 15.80 29.91
N THR A 210 3.85 14.48 30.12
CA THR A 210 4.97 13.61 29.72
C THR A 210 5.41 13.79 28.26
N LYS A 211 4.46 13.93 27.33
CA LYS A 211 4.76 14.13 25.91
C LYS A 211 5.46 15.47 25.64
N GLN A 212 4.98 16.54 26.25
CA GLN A 212 5.55 17.87 26.10
C GLN A 212 6.93 17.93 26.77
N PHE A 213 7.03 17.38 27.98
CA PHE A 213 8.30 17.23 28.69
C PHE A 213 9.33 16.48 27.82
N PHE A 214 8.92 15.37 27.21
CA PHE A 214 9.79 14.60 26.34
C PHE A 214 10.33 15.41 25.16
N GLN A 215 9.45 16.17 24.50
CA GLN A 215 9.83 17.03 23.38
C GLN A 215 10.80 18.13 23.80
N GLU A 216 10.51 18.82 24.91
CA GLU A 216 11.36 19.91 25.41
C GLU A 216 12.77 19.43 25.82
N ILE A 217 12.87 18.28 26.49
CA ILE A 217 14.16 17.72 26.89
C ILE A 217 14.95 17.25 25.66
N GLN A 218 14.30 16.53 24.73
CA GLN A 218 14.96 16.07 23.50
C GLN A 218 15.42 17.23 22.62
N GLU A 219 14.64 18.31 22.52
CA GLU A 219 15.01 19.49 21.74
C GLU A 219 16.18 20.27 22.36
N LYS A 220 16.24 20.35 23.70
CA LYS A 220 17.30 21.08 24.41
C LYS A 220 18.61 20.28 24.52
N PHE A 221 18.50 18.99 24.81
CA PHE A 221 19.63 18.17 25.25
C PHE A 221 19.91 16.95 24.36
N GLY A 222 19.00 16.59 23.45
CA GLY A 222 19.18 15.49 22.50
C GLY A 222 19.94 15.90 21.23
N TYR A 223 20.02 14.98 20.28
CA TYR A 223 20.68 15.22 18.99
C TYR A 223 19.96 16.28 18.16
N LYS A 224 20.71 17.31 17.75
CA LYS A 224 20.22 18.30 16.79
C LYS A 224 20.35 17.76 15.37
N CYS A 225 19.56 18.32 14.47
CA CYS A 225 19.64 18.00 13.06
C CYS A 225 21.05 18.23 12.49
N THR A 226 21.71 19.31 12.93
CA THR A 226 23.08 19.65 12.55
C THR A 226 24.12 18.67 13.06
N ASP A 227 23.82 17.94 14.14
CA ASP A 227 24.74 16.96 14.72
C ASP A 227 24.69 15.63 13.94
N LEU A 228 23.58 15.38 13.25
CA LEU A 228 23.35 14.16 12.47
C LEU A 228 23.66 14.35 10.99
N PHE A 229 23.33 15.50 10.40
CA PHE A 229 23.45 15.71 8.96
C PHE A 229 24.56 16.69 8.63
N VAL A 230 25.56 16.22 7.90
CA VAL A 230 26.70 17.04 7.45
C VAL A 230 26.38 17.75 6.13
N ASN A 231 25.77 17.02 5.19
CA ASN A 231 25.46 17.52 3.86
C ASN A 231 24.21 16.84 3.33
N CYS A 232 23.39 17.59 2.59
CA CYS A 232 22.24 17.07 1.88
C CYS A 232 22.19 17.63 0.46
N GLU A 233 21.87 16.75 -0.49
CA GLU A 233 21.80 17.06 -1.91
C GLU A 233 20.54 16.43 -2.50
N LEU A 234 19.74 17.21 -3.20
CA LEU A 234 18.52 16.74 -3.86
C LEU A 234 18.60 17.14 -5.34
N GLY A 235 18.65 16.13 -6.22
CA GLY A 235 18.68 16.37 -7.66
C GLY A 235 19.93 17.12 -8.15
N GLY A 236 21.10 16.87 -7.54
CA GLY A 236 22.36 17.50 -7.93
C GLY A 236 22.64 18.83 -7.22
N LYS A 237 21.69 19.38 -6.45
CA LYS A 237 21.84 20.67 -5.76
C LYS A 237 21.99 20.46 -4.26
N LYS A 238 22.94 21.16 -3.66
CA LYS A 238 23.12 21.19 -2.20
C LYS A 238 22.01 22.01 -1.54
N HIS A 239 21.50 21.49 -0.43
CA HIS A 239 20.46 22.14 0.36
C HIS A 239 20.80 22.05 1.86
N ASN A 240 20.30 23.02 2.64
CA ASN A 240 20.34 22.90 4.10
C ASN A 240 19.45 21.73 4.54
N CYS A 241 20.04 20.74 5.20
CA CYS A 241 19.35 19.54 5.65
C CYS A 241 18.17 19.84 6.57
N CYS A 242 18.32 20.77 7.50
CA CYS A 242 17.39 21.03 8.60
C CYS A 242 16.28 22.00 8.21
N ASP A 243 16.57 22.91 7.29
CA ASP A 243 15.62 23.93 6.86
C ASP A 243 14.86 23.53 5.60
N ALA A 244 15.51 22.83 4.66
CA ALA A 244 14.90 22.53 3.36
C ALA A 244 14.41 21.09 3.23
N ILE A 245 15.08 20.11 3.86
CA ILE A 245 14.83 18.69 3.55
C ILE A 245 14.15 17.95 4.70
N PHE A 246 14.67 18.03 5.91
CA PHE A 246 14.21 17.25 7.05
C PHE A 246 13.45 18.13 8.06
N ARG A 247 12.54 17.50 8.82
CA ARG A 247 11.90 18.07 10.01
C ARG A 247 11.98 17.07 11.14
N SER A 248 12.10 17.56 12.37
CA SER A 248 12.08 16.70 13.55
C SER A 248 10.69 16.07 13.72
N ARG A 249 10.66 14.80 14.12
CA ARG A 249 9.45 14.03 14.38
C ARG A 249 9.72 13.00 15.49
N PRO A 250 8.93 13.00 16.58
CA PRO A 250 9.03 11.95 17.57
C PRO A 250 8.52 10.62 16.99
N VAL A 251 9.27 9.54 17.20
CA VAL A 251 8.96 8.18 16.79
C VAL A 251 9.01 7.27 18.02
N MET A 252 7.97 6.45 18.21
CA MET A 252 7.93 5.50 19.33
C MET A 252 9.17 4.60 19.32
N ARG A 253 9.71 4.29 20.51
CA ARG A 253 10.93 3.48 20.72
C ARG A 253 12.26 4.11 20.26
N ARG A 254 12.22 5.07 19.32
CA ARG A 254 13.39 5.70 18.69
C ARG A 254 13.60 7.17 19.03
N GLY A 255 12.70 7.76 19.81
CA GLY A 255 12.82 9.14 20.28
C GLY A 255 12.70 10.17 19.16
N LEU A 256 13.57 11.17 19.15
CA LEU A 256 13.53 12.24 18.15
C LEU A 256 14.23 11.81 16.86
N CYS A 257 13.46 11.69 15.78
CA CYS A 257 13.96 11.36 14.44
C CYS A 257 13.75 12.53 13.47
N TYR A 258 14.28 12.40 12.26
CA TYR A 258 14.22 13.41 11.22
C TYR A 258 13.59 12.83 9.96
N GLN A 259 12.43 13.36 9.57
CA GLN A 259 11.67 12.91 8.40
C GLN A 259 11.73 13.94 7.29
N THR A 260 11.79 13.51 6.03
CA THR A 260 11.70 14.41 4.88
C THR A 260 10.40 15.23 4.94
N LYS A 261 10.50 16.51 4.56
CA LYS A 261 9.35 17.40 4.44
C LYS A 261 8.44 16.92 3.31
N PRO A 262 7.12 17.11 3.44
CA PRO A 262 6.19 16.80 2.36
C PRO A 262 6.48 17.69 1.14
N GLN A 263 6.04 17.27 -0.04
CA GLN A 263 6.14 18.03 -1.30
C GLN A 263 7.57 18.20 -1.85
N LEU A 264 8.53 17.41 -1.36
CA LEU A 264 9.85 17.32 -1.98
C LEU A 264 9.74 16.49 -3.25
N ASN A 265 10.07 17.07 -4.41
CA ASN A 265 9.93 16.38 -5.69
C ASN A 265 11.27 15.85 -6.18
N GLN A 266 11.27 14.61 -6.67
CA GLN A 266 12.35 14.07 -7.49
C GLN A 266 12.06 14.40 -8.96
N ALA A 267 12.88 15.26 -9.56
CA ALA A 267 12.88 15.46 -11.00
C ALA A 267 13.67 14.36 -11.70
N LYS A 268 13.20 13.95 -12.89
CA LYS A 268 14.01 13.14 -13.80
C LYS A 268 15.30 13.88 -14.13
N ILE A 269 16.44 13.27 -13.80
CA ILE A 269 17.74 13.71 -14.30
C ILE A 269 17.76 13.28 -15.77
N ILE A 270 17.71 14.24 -16.68
CA ILE A 270 17.88 14.03 -18.13
C ILE A 270 19.37 13.90 -18.41
#